data_AF-A0A1F8NS04-F1
#
_entry.id   AF-A0A1F8NS04-F1
#
_cell.length_a   1.000
_cell.length_b   1.000
_cell.length_c   1.000
_cell.angle_alpha   90.00
_cell.angle_beta   90.00
_cell.angle_gamma   90.00
#
_symmetry.space_group_name_H-M   'P 1'
#
loop_
_entity.id
_entity.type
_entity.pdbx_description
1 polymer ?
#
loop_
_entity_poly.entity_id
_entity_poly.type
_entity_poly.pdbx_seq_one_letter_code
_entity_poly.pdbx_strand_id
1 'polypeptide(L)'
;MDTDPKGHIETMRPQQERKALVRELPTALLGHEAELYEEIERLRPEPDVKELEHGPLMAWHVLAEHWVHIAVMPLGAWLIFSPAALAYGSPALAWSDMISGALVIAFATLSMRRLAWAPWANALVGLWVAFAPLLFWAPTPAAYANDTLVGMLIAAFSVIIPMRSEMPGPEVPPGWTYNPSTWAQRAPVIVLATLSFFLSRYMASFQLGHIPGAWDPFFGGGTEMVLTSAVSRAFPVSDAGLGAYTYVLELLSAVMGDARRWRTMPWMVAMFGIVVVPLGITSTVLVMLQPIAVGAWCTLCLITALFMLIMVAVSLDEIVAMIQFLIIGKRAGRSTWRLFWTGGDLPKPVEDIGLSRRPAPGLAGMLWGASFSWRLLASALV
;
A
#
# COMPACT_ATOMS: atom_id res chain seq x y z
N MET A 1 68.75 24.09 -49.70
CA MET A 1 67.60 25.02 -49.80
C MET A 1 67.06 25.18 -48.41
N ASP A 2 67.41 26.32 -47.78
CA ASP A 2 66.92 26.77 -46.48
C ASP A 2 65.40 26.77 -46.45
N THR A 3 64.82 25.95 -45.59
CA THR A 3 63.44 26.14 -45.15
C THR A 3 63.44 27.33 -44.20
N ASP A 4 63.06 28.51 -44.71
CA ASP A 4 62.89 29.73 -43.91
C ASP A 4 61.88 29.48 -42.76
N PRO A 5 62.33 29.48 -41.50
CA PRO A 5 61.46 29.21 -40.35
C PRO A 5 60.41 30.30 -40.14
N LYS A 6 60.60 31.51 -40.66
CA LYS A 6 59.63 32.62 -40.50
C LYS A 6 58.40 32.44 -41.40
N GLY A 7 58.59 32.01 -42.65
CA GLY A 7 57.47 31.69 -43.55
C GLY A 7 56.59 30.52 -43.07
N HIS A 8 57.16 29.57 -42.32
CA HIS A 8 56.39 28.46 -41.74
C HIS A 8 55.50 28.90 -40.55
N ILE A 9 55.93 29.91 -39.78
CA ILE A 9 55.14 30.46 -38.67
C ILE A 9 53.97 31.32 -39.19
N GLU A 10 54.17 32.08 -40.26
CA GLU A 10 53.10 32.90 -40.87
C GLU A 10 51.98 32.05 -41.48
N THR A 11 52.29 30.87 -42.01
CA THR A 11 51.30 29.94 -42.56
C THR A 11 50.49 29.19 -41.48
N MET A 12 51.00 29.09 -40.25
CA MET A 12 50.29 28.45 -39.12
C MET A 12 49.39 29.40 -38.32
N ARG A 13 49.61 30.72 -38.36
CA ARG A 13 48.83 31.71 -37.60
C ARG A 13 47.30 31.62 -37.86
N PRO A 14 46.81 31.54 -39.11
CA PRO A 14 45.37 31.42 -39.38
C PRO A 14 44.75 30.12 -38.86
N GLN A 15 45.56 29.04 -38.81
CA GLN A 15 45.11 27.76 -38.26
C GLN A 15 45.05 27.77 -36.73
N GLN A 16 45.97 28.47 -36.08
CA GLN A 16 45.95 28.65 -34.63
C GLN A 16 44.76 29.50 -34.19
N GLU A 17 44.44 30.58 -34.92
CA GLU A 17 43.26 31.42 -34.66
C GLU A 17 41.96 30.63 -34.84
N ARG A 18 41.84 29.81 -35.89
CA ARG A 18 40.69 28.89 -36.06
C ARG A 18 40.57 27.89 -34.91
N LYS A 19 41.68 27.29 -34.46
CA LYS A 19 41.68 26.34 -33.34
C LYS A 19 41.32 27.01 -32.01
N ALA A 20 41.71 28.27 -31.80
CA ALA A 20 41.32 29.07 -30.64
C ALA A 20 39.82 29.37 -30.65
N LEU A 21 39.28 29.83 -31.79
CA LEU A 21 37.85 30.08 -31.97
C LEU A 21 37.01 28.81 -31.76
N VAL A 22 37.44 27.65 -32.29
CA VAL A 22 36.76 26.36 -32.07
C VAL A 22 36.79 25.92 -30.60
N ARG A 23 37.78 26.38 -29.81
CA ARG A 23 37.89 26.06 -28.39
C ARG A 23 37.05 26.98 -27.50
N GLU A 24 36.83 28.22 -27.90
CA GLU A 24 36.04 29.22 -27.17
C GLU A 24 34.54 29.17 -27.49
N LEU A 25 34.16 28.79 -28.72
CA LEU A 25 32.77 28.65 -29.17
C LEU A 25 31.88 27.81 -28.22
N PRO A 26 32.34 26.64 -27.72
CA PRO A 26 31.52 25.77 -26.86
C PRO A 26 31.15 26.44 -25.53
N THR A 27 32.09 27.17 -24.92
CA THR A 27 31.87 27.89 -23.66
C THR A 27 30.91 29.07 -23.80
N ALA A 28 31.01 29.81 -24.91
CA ALA A 28 30.08 30.90 -25.20
C ALA A 28 28.66 30.37 -25.49
N LEU A 29 28.55 29.26 -26.21
CA LEU A 29 27.27 28.58 -26.46
C LEU A 29 26.66 28.04 -25.16
N LEU A 30 27.45 27.42 -24.29
CA LEU A 30 26.97 26.93 -22.99
C LEU A 30 26.49 28.08 -22.08
N GLY A 31 27.17 29.23 -22.10
CA GLY A 31 26.73 30.42 -21.36
C GLY A 31 25.40 30.96 -21.89
N HIS A 32 25.27 31.07 -23.22
CA HIS A 32 24.02 31.52 -23.85
C HIS A 32 22.89 30.51 -23.66
N GLU A 33 23.16 29.20 -23.67
CA GLU A 33 22.18 28.17 -23.34
C GLU A 33 21.70 28.33 -21.89
N ALA A 34 22.61 28.54 -20.93
CA ALA A 34 22.26 28.73 -19.52
C ALA A 34 21.36 29.97 -19.30
N GLU A 35 21.67 31.09 -19.95
CA GLU A 35 20.82 32.29 -19.91
C GLU A 35 19.44 32.03 -20.52
N LEU A 36 19.39 31.29 -21.65
CA LEU A 36 18.13 30.91 -22.28
C LEU A 36 17.30 29.97 -21.40
N TYR A 37 17.96 29.04 -20.68
CA TYR A 37 17.30 28.15 -19.73
C TYR A 37 16.72 28.95 -18.55
N GLU A 38 17.46 29.91 -17.99
CA GLU A 38 16.94 30.79 -16.93
C GLU A 38 15.75 31.63 -17.43
N GLU A 39 15.82 32.16 -18.65
CA GLU A 39 14.75 32.96 -19.23
C GLU A 39 13.50 32.11 -19.53
N ILE A 40 13.68 30.90 -20.07
CA ILE A 40 12.60 29.92 -20.26
C ILE A 40 11.98 29.56 -18.91
N GLU A 41 12.77 29.36 -17.86
CA GLU A 41 12.27 29.02 -16.53
C GLU A 41 11.49 30.18 -15.90
N ARG A 42 11.92 31.43 -16.15
CA ARG A 42 11.24 32.65 -15.72
C ARG A 42 9.92 32.89 -16.46
N LEU A 43 9.89 32.55 -17.75
CA LEU A 43 8.72 32.70 -18.63
C LEU A 43 7.79 31.49 -18.58
N ARG A 44 8.21 30.39 -17.96
CA ARG A 44 7.38 29.21 -17.76
C ARG A 44 6.20 29.62 -16.89
N PRO A 45 4.97 29.66 -17.41
CA PRO A 45 3.81 29.90 -16.57
C PRO A 45 3.79 28.82 -15.49
N GLU A 46 3.64 29.21 -14.22
CA GLU A 46 3.30 28.22 -13.20
C GLU A 46 2.03 27.52 -13.70
N PRO A 47 2.02 26.19 -13.81
CA PRO A 47 0.83 25.48 -14.24
C PRO A 47 -0.33 25.93 -13.37
N ASP A 48 -1.43 26.37 -13.98
CA ASP A 48 -2.61 26.82 -13.24
C ASP A 48 -2.95 25.71 -12.23
N VAL A 49 -3.19 26.08 -10.97
CA VAL A 49 -3.50 25.14 -9.88
C VAL A 49 -4.70 24.24 -10.24
N LYS A 50 -5.50 24.64 -11.24
CA LYS A 50 -6.56 23.83 -11.85
C LYS A 50 -6.10 22.68 -12.75
N GLU A 51 -4.87 22.69 -13.27
CA GLU A 51 -4.39 21.76 -14.32
C GLU A 51 -3.70 20.51 -13.75
N LEU A 52 -3.31 20.52 -12.47
CA LEU A 52 -2.80 19.35 -11.74
C LEU A 52 -3.90 18.66 -10.93
N GLU A 53 -5.03 18.32 -11.56
CA GLU A 53 -5.98 17.40 -10.93
C GLU A 53 -5.35 16.01 -10.87
N HIS A 54 -4.95 15.60 -9.68
CA HIS A 54 -4.31 14.32 -9.42
C HIS A 54 -5.27 13.13 -9.66
N GLY A 55 -6.59 13.33 -9.49
CA GLY A 55 -7.61 12.30 -9.73
C GLY A 55 -7.66 11.77 -11.18
N PRO A 56 -7.87 12.64 -12.19
CA PRO A 56 -7.81 12.26 -13.60
C PRO A 56 -6.48 11.57 -13.97
N LEU A 57 -5.34 12.06 -13.48
CA LEU A 57 -4.03 11.44 -13.72
C LEU A 57 -3.97 10.00 -13.18
N MET A 58 -4.45 9.76 -11.95
CA MET A 58 -4.52 8.42 -11.39
C MET A 58 -5.44 7.50 -12.22
N ALA A 59 -6.58 8.00 -12.68
CA ALA A 59 -7.47 7.23 -13.55
C ALA A 59 -6.81 6.91 -14.89
N TRP A 60 -6.02 7.83 -15.46
CA TRP A 60 -5.24 7.60 -16.68
C TRP A 60 -4.20 6.51 -16.48
N HIS A 61 -3.44 6.50 -15.38
CA HIS A 61 -2.47 5.43 -15.10
C HIS A 61 -3.14 4.05 -15.03
N VAL A 62 -4.30 3.95 -14.37
CA VAL A 62 -5.06 2.69 -14.27
C VAL A 62 -5.55 2.19 -15.63
N LEU A 63 -5.97 3.11 -16.50
CA LEU A 63 -6.51 2.78 -17.82
C LEU A 63 -5.44 2.63 -18.91
N ALA A 64 -4.25 3.19 -18.72
CA ALA A 64 -3.14 3.09 -19.67
C ALA A 64 -2.52 1.68 -19.68
N GLU A 65 -2.51 1.01 -18.53
CA GLU A 65 -1.91 -0.32 -18.33
C GLU A 65 -2.82 -1.46 -18.83
N HIS A 66 -3.04 -1.54 -20.15
CA HIS A 66 -3.96 -2.50 -20.77
C HIS A 66 -3.60 -3.97 -20.48
N TRP A 67 -2.31 -4.28 -20.33
CA TRP A 67 -1.83 -5.65 -20.08
C TRP A 67 -2.37 -6.21 -18.76
N VAL A 68 -2.60 -5.35 -17.77
CA VAL A 68 -3.09 -5.73 -16.44
C VAL A 68 -4.52 -6.28 -16.56
N HIS A 69 -5.37 -5.61 -17.33
CA HIS A 69 -6.76 -6.05 -17.55
C HIS A 69 -6.81 -7.34 -18.37
N ILE A 70 -5.88 -7.52 -19.31
CA ILE A 70 -5.71 -8.79 -20.04
C ILE A 70 -5.28 -9.91 -19.09
N ALA A 71 -4.36 -9.65 -18.16
CA ALA A 71 -3.88 -10.64 -17.19
C ALA A 71 -4.96 -11.08 -16.18
N VAL A 72 -5.96 -10.23 -15.90
CA VAL A 72 -7.09 -10.55 -15.01
C VAL A 72 -8.13 -11.46 -15.67
N MET A 73 -8.28 -11.43 -17.00
CA MET A 73 -9.27 -12.27 -17.71
C MET A 73 -9.04 -13.78 -17.52
N PRO A 74 -7.81 -14.33 -17.63
CA PRO A 74 -7.54 -15.72 -17.30
C PRO A 74 -7.91 -16.10 -15.87
N LEU A 75 -7.76 -15.20 -14.89
CA LEU A 75 -8.17 -15.44 -13.50
C LEU A 75 -9.71 -15.55 -13.41
N GLY A 76 -10.43 -14.69 -14.12
CA GLY A 76 -11.89 -14.78 -14.24
C GLY A 76 -12.35 -16.07 -14.91
N ALA A 77 -11.67 -16.49 -15.99
CA ALA A 77 -11.93 -17.77 -16.63
C ALA A 77 -11.64 -18.95 -15.69
N TRP A 78 -10.53 -18.89 -14.96
CA TRP A 78 -10.18 -19.90 -13.96
C TRP A 78 -11.26 -20.04 -12.88
N LEU A 79 -11.82 -18.95 -12.35
CA LEU A 79 -12.93 -19.00 -11.36
C LEU A 79 -14.20 -19.68 -11.90
N ILE A 80 -14.42 -19.67 -13.21
CA ILE A 80 -15.57 -20.38 -13.81
C ILE A 80 -15.34 -21.90 -13.79
N PHE A 81 -14.09 -22.35 -13.94
CA PHE A 81 -13.75 -23.77 -14.03
C PHE A 81 -13.24 -24.36 -12.71
N SER A 82 -12.74 -23.55 -11.77
CA SER A 82 -12.16 -24.00 -10.51
C SER A 82 -13.11 -24.82 -9.64
N PRO A 83 -14.43 -24.55 -9.56
CA PRO A 83 -15.31 -25.35 -8.73
C PRO A 83 -15.40 -26.81 -9.17
N ALA A 84 -15.39 -27.04 -10.49
CA ALA A 84 -15.38 -28.37 -11.08
C ALA A 84 -13.99 -29.01 -10.99
N ALA A 85 -12.92 -28.25 -11.25
CA ALA A 85 -11.55 -28.75 -11.24
C ALA A 85 -11.05 -29.14 -9.83
N LEU A 86 -11.45 -28.39 -8.80
CA LEU A 86 -11.01 -28.58 -7.42
C LEU A 86 -12.05 -29.27 -6.54
N ALA A 87 -13.19 -29.69 -7.12
CA ALA A 87 -14.27 -30.38 -6.43
C ALA A 87 -14.70 -29.67 -5.12
N TYR A 88 -15.19 -28.43 -5.25
CA TYR A 88 -15.48 -27.55 -4.11
C TYR A 88 -16.41 -28.13 -3.04
N GLY A 89 -17.26 -29.10 -3.37
CA GLY A 89 -18.17 -29.74 -2.41
C GLY A 89 -19.30 -28.84 -1.88
N SER A 90 -19.33 -27.55 -2.24
CA SER A 90 -20.38 -26.58 -1.88
C SER A 90 -20.96 -25.92 -3.14
N PRO A 91 -22.24 -26.17 -3.48
CA PRO A 91 -22.89 -25.53 -4.62
C PRO A 91 -22.95 -24.01 -4.51
N ALA A 92 -23.11 -23.48 -3.30
CA ALA A 92 -23.20 -22.04 -3.06
C ALA A 92 -21.87 -21.33 -3.38
N LEU A 93 -20.75 -21.89 -2.90
CA LEU A 93 -19.42 -21.36 -3.21
C LEU A 93 -19.10 -21.50 -4.70
N ALA A 94 -19.46 -22.63 -5.32
CA ALA A 94 -19.29 -22.84 -6.76
C ALA A 94 -20.01 -21.77 -7.60
N TRP A 95 -21.26 -21.47 -7.29
CA TRP A 95 -22.01 -20.41 -7.99
C TRP A 95 -21.42 -19.02 -7.73
N SER A 96 -20.99 -18.73 -6.50
CA SER A 96 -20.29 -17.49 -6.17
C SER A 96 -19.07 -17.26 -7.07
N ASP A 97 -18.24 -18.30 -7.23
CA ASP A 97 -17.03 -18.24 -8.04
C ASP A 97 -17.33 -18.12 -9.53
N MET A 98 -18.29 -18.89 -10.06
CA MET A 98 -18.67 -18.80 -11.47
C MET A 98 -19.22 -17.41 -11.84
N ILE A 99 -20.08 -16.85 -10.98
CA ILE A 99 -20.63 -15.51 -11.18
C ILE A 99 -19.51 -14.46 -11.07
N SER A 100 -18.65 -14.59 -10.07
CA SER A 100 -17.50 -13.69 -9.88
C SER A 100 -16.55 -13.73 -11.08
N GLY A 101 -16.25 -14.92 -11.61
CA GLY A 101 -15.42 -15.10 -12.79
C GLY A 101 -15.99 -14.43 -14.04
N ALA A 102 -17.30 -14.56 -14.26
CA ALA A 102 -17.99 -13.87 -15.36
C ALA A 102 -17.97 -12.34 -15.19
N LEU A 103 -18.20 -11.83 -13.97
CA LEU A 103 -18.10 -10.41 -13.65
C LEU A 103 -16.67 -9.89 -13.87
N VAL A 104 -15.66 -10.67 -13.48
CA VAL A 104 -14.24 -10.30 -13.65
C VAL A 104 -13.89 -10.08 -15.12
N ILE A 105 -14.31 -11.00 -15.99
CA ILE A 105 -14.11 -10.89 -17.44
C ILE A 105 -14.87 -9.68 -18.00
N ALA A 106 -16.13 -9.47 -17.57
CA ALA A 106 -16.94 -8.35 -18.03
C ALA A 106 -16.33 -6.99 -17.65
N PHE A 107 -15.97 -6.80 -16.37
CA PHE A 107 -15.35 -5.56 -15.91
C PHE A 107 -13.93 -5.37 -16.47
N ALA A 108 -13.15 -6.43 -16.67
CA ALA A 108 -11.86 -6.32 -17.37
C ALA A 108 -12.04 -5.81 -18.81
N THR A 109 -13.06 -6.29 -19.51
CA THR A 109 -13.42 -5.83 -20.86
C THR A 109 -13.90 -4.37 -20.85
N LEU A 110 -14.68 -3.97 -19.84
CA LEU A 110 -15.13 -2.57 -19.67
C LEU A 110 -13.96 -1.63 -19.32
N SER A 111 -12.97 -2.12 -18.56
CA SER A 111 -11.76 -1.37 -18.27
C SER A 111 -10.96 -1.05 -19.53
N MET A 112 -10.85 -2.00 -20.46
CA MET A 112 -10.22 -1.78 -21.78
C MET A 112 -10.98 -0.73 -22.62
N ARG A 113 -12.25 -0.48 -22.34
CA ARG A 113 -13.04 0.62 -22.94
C ARG A 113 -12.84 1.96 -22.22
N ARG A 114 -11.84 2.07 -21.35
CA ARG A 114 -11.47 3.27 -20.58
C ARG A 114 -12.56 3.73 -19.59
N LEU A 115 -13.36 2.79 -19.07
CA LEU A 115 -14.32 3.09 -18.01
C LEU A 115 -13.62 3.06 -16.65
N ALA A 116 -13.38 4.23 -16.07
CA ALA A 116 -12.59 4.40 -14.85
C ALA A 116 -13.12 3.64 -13.61
N TRP A 117 -14.41 3.32 -13.55
CA TRP A 117 -15.01 2.57 -12.43
C TRP A 117 -14.82 1.05 -12.53
N ALA A 118 -14.56 0.52 -13.73
CA ALA A 118 -14.50 -0.93 -13.96
C ALA A 118 -13.32 -1.64 -13.25
N PRO A 119 -12.09 -1.08 -13.20
CA PRO A 119 -11.00 -1.62 -12.38
C PRO A 119 -11.36 -1.73 -10.90
N TRP A 120 -12.05 -0.72 -10.35
CA TRP A 120 -12.51 -0.73 -8.95
C TRP A 120 -13.57 -1.79 -8.70
N ALA A 121 -14.52 -1.95 -9.62
CA ALA A 121 -15.49 -3.03 -9.54
C ALA A 121 -14.80 -4.41 -9.55
N ASN A 122 -13.78 -4.59 -10.39
CA ASN A 122 -12.96 -5.81 -10.39
C ASN A 122 -12.23 -6.04 -9.07
N ALA A 123 -11.63 -5.00 -8.49
CA ALA A 123 -10.98 -5.15 -7.19
C ALA A 123 -11.97 -5.55 -6.09
N LEU A 124 -13.19 -5.00 -6.10
CA LEU A 124 -14.25 -5.40 -5.17
C LEU A 124 -14.69 -6.86 -5.37
N VAL A 125 -14.79 -7.33 -6.62
CA VAL A 125 -15.04 -8.75 -6.90
C VAL A 125 -13.89 -9.62 -6.39
N GLY A 126 -12.64 -9.20 -6.57
CA GLY A 126 -11.47 -9.91 -6.02
C GLY A 126 -11.51 -10.01 -4.48
N LEU A 127 -11.85 -8.90 -3.80
CA LEU A 127 -12.04 -8.90 -2.35
C LEU A 127 -13.20 -9.80 -1.91
N TRP A 128 -14.31 -9.82 -2.67
CA TRP A 128 -15.41 -10.75 -2.43
C TRP A 128 -14.96 -12.21 -2.57
N VAL A 129 -14.26 -12.57 -3.64
CA VAL A 129 -13.76 -13.93 -3.87
C VAL A 129 -12.84 -14.35 -2.72
N ALA A 130 -11.96 -13.47 -2.22
CA ALA A 130 -11.12 -13.79 -1.06
C ALA A 130 -11.91 -14.00 0.25
N PHE A 131 -13.10 -13.39 0.38
CA PHE A 131 -13.96 -13.50 1.56
C PHE A 131 -14.99 -14.64 1.49
N ALA A 132 -15.47 -14.97 0.29
CA ALA A 132 -16.55 -15.93 0.06
C ALA A 132 -16.33 -17.31 0.73
N PRO A 133 -15.13 -17.90 0.75
CA PRO A 133 -14.87 -19.15 1.47
C PRO A 133 -15.21 -19.12 2.96
N LEU A 134 -15.05 -17.97 3.61
CA LEU A 134 -15.35 -17.81 5.03
C LEU A 134 -16.85 -17.73 5.26
N LEU A 135 -17.55 -16.98 4.40
CA LEU A 135 -18.99 -16.82 4.46
C LEU A 135 -19.72 -18.14 4.18
N PHE A 136 -19.27 -18.89 3.18
CA PHE A 136 -19.87 -20.16 2.78
C PHE A 136 -19.30 -21.39 3.50
N TRP A 137 -18.42 -21.19 4.49
CA TRP A 137 -17.75 -22.27 5.22
C TRP A 137 -17.15 -23.31 4.27
N ALA A 138 -16.15 -22.90 3.49
CA ALA A 138 -15.53 -23.70 2.44
C ALA A 138 -15.14 -25.09 2.97
N PRO A 139 -15.71 -26.17 2.40
CA PRO A 139 -15.56 -27.52 2.97
C PRO A 139 -14.20 -28.13 2.63
N THR A 140 -13.48 -27.61 1.63
CA THR A 140 -12.17 -28.12 1.23
C THR A 140 -11.07 -27.07 1.41
N PRO A 141 -9.86 -27.50 1.81
CA PRO A 141 -8.71 -26.60 1.90
C PRO A 141 -8.28 -26.05 0.53
N ALA A 142 -8.53 -26.81 -0.55
CA ALA A 142 -8.24 -26.39 -1.91
C ALA A 142 -9.09 -25.21 -2.35
N ALA A 143 -10.41 -25.24 -2.09
CA ALA A 143 -11.30 -24.11 -2.39
C ALA A 143 -10.89 -22.87 -1.59
N TYR A 144 -10.66 -23.03 -0.27
CA TYR A 144 -10.25 -21.90 0.56
C TYR A 144 -8.92 -21.28 0.11
N ALA A 145 -7.91 -22.11 -0.22
CA ALA A 145 -6.63 -21.63 -0.74
C ALA A 145 -6.77 -20.92 -2.09
N ASN A 146 -7.53 -21.53 -3.02
CA ASN A 146 -7.74 -21.01 -4.36
C ASN A 146 -8.37 -19.63 -4.32
N ASP A 147 -9.50 -19.49 -3.64
CA ASP A 147 -10.30 -18.27 -3.68
C ASP A 147 -9.59 -17.13 -2.97
N THR A 148 -8.93 -17.42 -1.84
CA THR A 148 -8.08 -16.42 -1.16
C THR A 148 -6.98 -15.90 -2.08
N LEU A 149 -6.26 -16.81 -2.76
CA LEU A 149 -5.16 -16.44 -3.67
C LEU A 149 -5.66 -15.69 -4.91
N VAL A 150 -6.64 -16.25 -5.61
CA VAL A 150 -7.18 -15.69 -6.85
C VAL A 150 -7.85 -14.34 -6.58
N GLY A 151 -8.60 -14.21 -5.49
CA GLY A 151 -9.19 -12.95 -5.05
C GLY A 151 -8.15 -11.87 -4.78
N MET A 152 -7.06 -12.21 -4.07
CA MET A 152 -5.92 -11.31 -3.86
C MET A 152 -5.28 -10.87 -5.18
N LEU A 153 -5.05 -11.81 -6.11
CA LEU A 153 -4.45 -11.50 -7.41
C LEU A 153 -5.36 -10.58 -8.22
N ILE A 154 -6.66 -10.86 -8.29
CA ILE A 154 -7.62 -9.99 -9.00
C ILE A 154 -7.59 -8.57 -8.43
N ALA A 155 -7.63 -8.40 -7.11
CA ALA A 155 -7.55 -7.09 -6.48
C ALA A 155 -6.21 -6.39 -6.75
N ALA A 156 -5.10 -7.13 -6.67
CA ALA A 156 -3.76 -6.60 -6.88
C ALA A 156 -3.52 -6.14 -8.33
N PHE A 157 -3.87 -6.97 -9.31
CA PHE A 157 -3.76 -6.60 -10.71
C PHE A 157 -4.70 -5.43 -11.01
N SER A 158 -5.98 -5.51 -10.65
CA SER A 158 -6.98 -4.53 -11.13
C SER A 158 -6.72 -3.08 -10.68
N VAL A 159 -6.20 -2.85 -9.47
CA VAL A 159 -6.07 -1.50 -8.90
C VAL A 159 -4.67 -1.22 -8.34
N ILE A 160 -4.03 -2.19 -7.69
CA ILE A 160 -2.81 -1.91 -6.92
C ILE A 160 -1.60 -1.69 -7.84
N ILE A 161 -1.42 -2.54 -8.86
CA ILE A 161 -0.29 -2.43 -9.79
C ILE A 161 -0.32 -1.11 -10.56
N PRO A 162 -1.45 -0.69 -11.18
CA PRO A 162 -1.47 0.55 -11.95
C PRO A 162 -1.34 1.82 -11.09
N MET A 163 -1.70 1.77 -9.81
CA MET A 163 -1.63 2.92 -8.91
C MET A 163 -0.24 3.17 -8.29
N ARG A 164 0.79 2.42 -8.70
CA ARG A 164 2.19 2.66 -8.31
C ARG A 164 2.91 3.72 -9.16
N SER A 165 2.20 4.39 -10.06
CA SER A 165 2.75 5.49 -10.86
C SER A 165 3.22 6.66 -10.00
N GLU A 166 4.42 7.16 -10.26
CA GLU A 166 4.98 8.34 -9.58
C GLU A 166 4.16 9.60 -9.90
N MET A 167 3.84 10.38 -8.86
CA MET A 167 3.01 11.59 -8.98
C MET A 167 3.83 12.83 -8.68
N PRO A 168 3.88 13.89 -9.51
CA PRO A 168 4.75 15.05 -9.30
C PRO A 168 4.45 15.79 -7.99
N GLY A 169 5.46 16.41 -7.37
CA GLY A 169 5.32 17.22 -6.16
C GLY A 169 6.20 16.75 -4.99
N PRO A 170 6.17 17.47 -3.85
CA PRO A 170 7.02 17.17 -2.69
C PRO A 170 6.65 15.84 -2.03
N GLU A 171 7.67 15.15 -1.52
CA GLU A 171 7.54 13.87 -0.83
C GLU A 171 7.39 14.01 0.68
N VAL A 172 8.13 14.95 1.28
CA VAL A 172 8.19 15.11 2.73
C VAL A 172 7.05 16.04 3.17
N PRO A 173 6.21 15.62 4.14
CA PRO A 173 5.18 16.50 4.66
C PRO A 173 5.78 17.71 5.41
N PRO A 174 5.07 18.84 5.48
CA PRO A 174 5.59 20.06 6.10
C PRO A 174 5.92 19.87 7.59
N GLY A 175 7.11 20.26 8.03
CA GLY A 175 7.55 20.11 9.43
C GLY A 175 8.14 18.73 9.78
N TRP A 176 8.07 17.74 8.88
CA TRP A 176 8.64 16.42 9.09
C TRP A 176 10.10 16.36 8.63
N THR A 177 10.92 15.58 9.33
CA THR A 177 12.33 15.32 8.97
C THR A 177 12.50 14.12 8.03
N TYR A 178 11.44 13.33 7.85
CA TYR A 178 11.39 12.16 6.97
C TYR A 178 9.99 12.04 6.36
N ASN A 179 9.86 11.16 5.36
CA ASN A 179 8.57 10.87 4.74
C ASN A 179 7.96 9.55 5.30
N PRO A 180 6.80 9.60 5.97
CA PRO A 180 6.17 8.43 6.56
C PRO A 180 5.60 7.43 5.53
N SER A 181 5.28 7.89 4.31
CA SER A 181 4.76 7.05 3.24
C SER A 181 5.84 6.31 2.45
N THR A 182 7.12 6.44 2.84
CA THR A 182 8.25 5.79 2.14
C THR A 182 8.14 4.27 2.16
N TRP A 183 8.68 3.63 1.12
CA TRP A 183 8.73 2.17 1.05
C TRP A 183 9.46 1.54 2.23
N ALA A 184 10.49 2.22 2.76
CA ALA A 184 11.24 1.76 3.94
C ALA A 184 10.36 1.66 5.20
N GLN A 185 9.35 2.52 5.36
CA GLN A 185 8.42 2.46 6.50
C GLN A 185 7.27 1.48 6.26
N ARG A 186 6.88 1.29 5.00
CA ARG A 186 5.80 0.38 4.62
C ARG A 186 6.25 -1.08 4.52
N ALA A 187 7.52 -1.34 4.19
CA ALA A 187 8.04 -2.70 4.09
C ALA A 187 7.88 -3.52 5.39
N PRO A 188 8.15 -2.99 6.59
CA PRO A 188 7.81 -3.67 7.84
C PRO A 188 6.33 -4.03 7.96
N VAL A 189 5.42 -3.11 7.61
CA VAL A 189 3.97 -3.37 7.64
C VAL A 189 3.61 -4.50 6.67
N ILE A 190 4.14 -4.48 5.45
CA ILE A 190 3.91 -5.52 4.43
C ILE A 190 4.38 -6.89 4.94
N VAL A 191 5.58 -6.97 5.52
CA VAL A 191 6.14 -8.22 6.05
C VAL A 191 5.29 -8.73 7.22
N LEU A 192 4.97 -7.87 8.18
CA LEU A 192 4.17 -8.24 9.35
C LEU A 192 2.74 -8.64 8.98
N ALA A 193 2.10 -7.94 8.04
CA ALA A 193 0.78 -8.29 7.53
C ALA A 193 0.80 -9.65 6.82
N THR A 194 1.85 -9.91 6.02
CA THR A 194 2.02 -11.21 5.34
C THR A 194 2.21 -12.35 6.33
N LEU A 195 3.06 -12.18 7.34
CA LEU A 195 3.24 -13.18 8.40
C LEU A 195 1.95 -13.40 9.19
N SER A 196 1.25 -12.32 9.55
CA SER A 196 -0.02 -12.39 10.28
C SER A 196 -1.12 -13.06 9.47
N PHE A 197 -1.16 -12.83 8.16
CA PHE A 197 -2.05 -13.54 7.23
C PHE A 197 -1.82 -15.04 7.28
N PHE A 198 -0.57 -15.51 7.17
CA PHE A 198 -0.29 -16.95 7.21
C PHE A 198 -0.63 -17.59 8.55
N LEU A 199 -0.32 -16.93 9.67
CA LEU A 199 -0.68 -17.40 11.01
C LEU A 199 -2.20 -17.47 11.19
N SER A 200 -2.92 -16.44 10.77
CA SER A 200 -4.38 -16.36 10.89
C SER A 200 -5.07 -17.36 9.96
N ARG A 201 -4.56 -17.54 8.74
CA ARG A 201 -5.04 -18.55 7.80
C ARG A 201 -4.83 -19.97 8.33
N TYR A 202 -3.70 -20.24 8.99
CA TYR A 202 -3.47 -21.52 9.65
C TYR A 202 -4.52 -21.79 10.72
N MET A 203 -4.77 -20.81 11.60
CA MET A 203 -5.82 -20.91 12.63
C MET A 203 -7.23 -21.04 12.02
N ALA A 204 -7.52 -20.32 10.93
CA ALA A 204 -8.78 -20.44 10.19
C ALA A 204 -8.96 -21.84 9.59
N SER A 205 -7.88 -22.46 9.11
CA SER A 205 -7.91 -23.83 8.58
C SER A 205 -8.30 -24.84 9.67
N PHE A 206 -7.91 -24.61 10.93
CA PHE A 206 -8.38 -25.43 12.06
C PHE A 206 -9.88 -25.21 12.31
N GLN A 207 -10.34 -23.95 12.33
CA GLN A 207 -11.75 -23.65 12.58
C GLN A 207 -12.69 -24.15 11.48
N LEU A 208 -12.25 -24.12 10.22
CA LEU A 208 -12.97 -24.69 9.08
C LEU A 208 -12.88 -26.24 9.03
N GLY A 209 -12.14 -26.86 9.95
CA GLY A 209 -12.01 -28.32 10.03
C GLY A 209 -11.10 -28.94 8.96
N HIS A 210 -10.25 -28.15 8.31
CA HIS A 210 -9.30 -28.65 7.30
C HIS A 210 -8.10 -29.34 7.93
N ILE A 211 -7.76 -29.01 9.17
CA ILE A 211 -6.72 -29.65 9.96
C ILE A 211 -7.28 -30.10 11.32
N PRO A 212 -6.79 -31.21 11.89
CA PRO A 212 -7.39 -31.81 13.09
C PRO A 212 -7.00 -31.10 14.39
N GLY A 213 -5.95 -30.29 14.38
CA GLY A 213 -5.40 -29.64 15.57
C GLY A 213 -4.64 -28.36 15.24
N ALA A 214 -4.44 -27.52 16.25
CA ALA A 214 -3.72 -26.26 16.14
C ALA A 214 -2.45 -26.29 17.00
N TRP A 215 -1.32 -26.00 16.38
CA TRP A 215 -0.02 -26.02 17.03
C TRP A 215 0.12 -24.87 18.04
N ASP A 216 0.51 -25.20 19.27
CA ASP A 216 0.84 -24.23 20.33
C ASP A 216 2.12 -24.65 21.06
N PRO A 217 3.24 -23.93 20.89
CA PRO A 217 4.52 -24.30 21.51
C PRO A 217 4.62 -23.99 23.01
N PHE A 218 3.83 -23.04 23.53
CA PHE A 218 3.97 -22.60 24.92
C PHE A 218 2.80 -23.03 25.81
N PHE A 219 1.59 -23.13 25.26
CA PHE A 219 0.37 -23.40 26.03
C PHE A 219 -0.32 -24.72 25.66
N GLY A 220 0.32 -25.60 24.88
CA GLY A 220 -0.18 -26.95 24.58
C GLY A 220 -1.52 -26.95 23.86
N GLY A 221 -2.63 -27.25 24.55
CA GLY A 221 -3.98 -27.19 23.97
C GLY A 221 -4.60 -25.79 23.94
N GLY A 222 -3.90 -24.77 24.43
CA GLY A 222 -4.45 -23.43 24.66
C GLY A 222 -5.00 -22.75 23.40
N THR A 223 -4.27 -22.78 22.29
CA THR A 223 -4.76 -22.26 21.00
C THR A 223 -6.07 -22.94 20.57
N GLU A 224 -6.18 -24.26 20.68
CA GLU A 224 -7.42 -24.99 20.32
C GLU A 224 -8.60 -24.59 21.22
N MET A 225 -8.37 -24.45 22.53
CA MET A 225 -9.39 -24.00 23.49
C MET A 225 -9.89 -22.59 23.16
N VAL A 226 -8.99 -21.67 22.79
CA VAL A 226 -9.35 -20.30 22.41
C VAL A 226 -10.14 -20.29 21.09
N LEU A 227 -9.67 -21.01 20.06
CA LEU A 227 -10.32 -21.07 18.73
C LEU A 227 -11.68 -21.79 18.74
N THR A 228 -11.96 -22.60 19.76
CA THR A 228 -13.25 -23.29 19.93
C THR A 228 -14.14 -22.67 21.01
N SER A 229 -13.70 -21.56 21.62
CA SER A 229 -14.40 -20.88 22.70
C SER A 229 -15.74 -20.27 22.26
N ALA A 230 -16.61 -19.97 23.24
CA ALA A 230 -17.88 -19.29 22.99
C ALA A 230 -17.68 -17.89 22.39
N VAL A 231 -16.59 -17.19 22.75
CA VAL A 231 -16.23 -15.87 22.19
C VAL A 231 -15.91 -16.01 20.70
N SER A 232 -15.10 -17.01 20.34
CA SER A 232 -14.72 -17.27 18.95
C SER A 232 -15.91 -17.70 18.09
N ARG A 233 -16.80 -18.55 18.64
CA ARG A 233 -18.03 -19.01 17.96
C ARG A 233 -19.16 -17.96 17.91
N ALA A 234 -19.00 -16.79 18.54
CA ALA A 234 -20.01 -15.74 18.52
C ALA A 234 -20.10 -15.05 17.14
N PHE A 235 -19.04 -15.16 16.32
CA PHE A 235 -19.01 -14.60 14.98
C PHE A 235 -19.70 -15.54 13.96
N PRO A 236 -20.37 -15.00 12.93
CA PRO A 236 -21.03 -15.81 11.90
C PRO A 236 -20.05 -16.57 11.00
N VAL A 237 -18.78 -16.15 10.99
CA VAL A 237 -17.67 -16.74 10.23
C VAL A 237 -16.52 -17.02 11.20
N SER A 238 -15.56 -17.83 10.77
CA SER A 238 -14.28 -18.03 11.49
C SER A 238 -13.65 -16.68 11.85
N ASP A 239 -13.41 -16.43 13.14
CA ASP A 239 -12.78 -15.20 13.63
C ASP A 239 -11.30 -15.11 13.19
N ALA A 240 -10.58 -16.23 13.19
CA ALA A 240 -9.24 -16.32 12.63
C ALA A 240 -9.25 -16.09 11.11
N GLY A 241 -10.29 -16.56 10.42
CA GLY A 241 -10.51 -16.30 9.00
C GLY A 241 -10.79 -14.82 8.72
N LEU A 242 -11.61 -14.17 9.55
CA LEU A 242 -11.86 -12.74 9.48
C LEU A 242 -10.55 -11.95 9.72
N GLY A 243 -9.72 -12.39 10.66
CA GLY A 243 -8.35 -11.89 10.84
C GLY A 243 -7.50 -12.06 9.59
N ALA A 244 -7.49 -13.24 8.97
CA ALA A 244 -6.74 -13.49 7.74
C ALA A 244 -7.19 -12.57 6.60
N TYR A 245 -8.50 -12.44 6.36
CA TYR A 245 -9.05 -11.54 5.35
C TYR A 245 -8.67 -10.08 5.61
N THR A 246 -8.64 -9.71 6.88
CA THR A 246 -8.24 -8.38 7.30
C THR A 246 -6.75 -8.09 7.02
N TYR A 247 -5.86 -9.04 7.32
CA TYR A 247 -4.44 -8.93 6.97
C TYR A 247 -4.21 -8.89 5.46
N VAL A 248 -5.10 -9.50 4.65
CA VAL A 248 -5.10 -9.29 3.19
C VAL A 248 -5.41 -7.83 2.85
N LEU A 249 -6.47 -7.23 3.43
CA LEU A 249 -6.79 -5.81 3.19
C LEU A 249 -5.63 -4.90 3.62
N GLU A 250 -4.99 -5.20 4.74
CA GLU A 250 -3.83 -4.46 5.24
C GLU A 250 -2.65 -4.58 4.27
N LEU A 251 -2.31 -5.79 3.82
CA LEU A 251 -1.26 -6.05 2.85
C LEU A 251 -1.50 -5.32 1.53
N LEU A 252 -2.71 -5.45 0.96
CA LEU A 252 -3.09 -4.81 -0.29
C LEU A 252 -2.99 -3.28 -0.18
N SER A 253 -3.53 -2.71 0.90
CA SER A 253 -3.46 -1.26 1.18
C SER A 253 -2.02 -0.80 1.40
N ALA A 254 -1.20 -1.60 2.07
CA ALA A 254 0.19 -1.29 2.38
C ALA A 254 1.11 -1.38 1.15
N VAL A 255 0.72 -2.07 0.07
CA VAL A 255 1.45 -2.12 -1.21
C VAL A 255 0.97 -1.03 -2.20
N MET A 256 -0.24 -0.51 -2.01
CA MET A 256 -0.89 0.44 -2.92
C MET A 256 -0.32 1.87 -2.83
N GLY A 257 0.00 2.48 -3.97
CA GLY A 257 0.42 3.89 -4.05
C GLY A 257 1.90 4.16 -3.78
N ASP A 258 2.31 5.39 -4.09
CA ASP A 258 3.69 5.89 -4.02
C ASP A 258 4.03 6.56 -2.65
N ALA A 259 5.28 6.97 -2.46
CA ALA A 259 5.77 7.74 -1.32
C ALA A 259 5.04 9.08 -1.10
N ARG A 260 4.23 9.53 -2.05
CA ARG A 260 3.46 10.78 -1.99
C ARG A 260 1.98 10.53 -1.62
N ARG A 261 1.62 9.28 -1.29
CA ARG A 261 0.23 8.84 -1.00
C ARG A 261 -0.50 9.67 0.05
N TRP A 262 0.20 10.13 1.10
CA TRP A 262 -0.38 10.98 2.15
C TRP A 262 -1.10 12.23 1.61
N ARG A 263 -0.67 12.76 0.46
CA ARG A 263 -1.32 13.89 -0.24
C ARG A 263 -2.07 13.50 -1.51
N THR A 264 -1.63 12.47 -2.24
CA THR A 264 -2.23 12.10 -3.53
C THR A 264 -3.47 11.23 -3.38
N MET A 265 -3.55 10.42 -2.32
CA MET A 265 -4.69 9.56 -2.02
C MET A 265 -5.05 9.59 -0.52
N PRO A 266 -5.45 10.75 0.04
CA PRO A 266 -5.82 10.85 1.45
C PRO A 266 -6.92 9.88 1.86
N TRP A 267 -7.90 9.67 0.98
CA TRP A 267 -9.00 8.72 1.19
C TRP A 267 -8.51 7.29 1.48
N MET A 268 -7.44 6.85 0.81
CA MET A 268 -6.93 5.49 0.93
C MET A 268 -6.08 5.33 2.20
N VAL A 269 -5.35 6.39 2.60
CA VAL A 269 -4.71 6.45 3.93
C VAL A 269 -5.76 6.42 5.04
N ALA A 270 -6.87 7.13 4.86
CA ALA A 270 -7.97 7.13 5.83
C ALA A 270 -8.63 5.76 5.95
N MET A 271 -8.93 5.10 4.83
CA MET A 271 -9.45 3.73 4.83
C MET A 271 -8.50 2.76 5.53
N PHE A 272 -7.20 2.85 5.24
CA PHE A 272 -6.19 2.05 5.93
C PHE A 272 -6.21 2.27 7.45
N GLY A 273 -6.28 3.53 7.90
CA GLY A 273 -6.41 3.84 9.33
C GLY A 273 -7.71 3.33 9.97
N ILE A 274 -8.84 3.41 9.25
CA ILE A 274 -10.15 2.90 9.70
C ILE A 274 -10.15 1.38 9.82
N VAL A 275 -9.36 0.69 9.00
CA VAL A 275 -9.15 -0.75 9.13
C VAL A 275 -8.22 -1.00 10.33
N VAL A 276 -6.98 -0.54 10.26
CA VAL A 276 -5.89 -0.87 11.20
C VAL A 276 -6.19 -0.50 12.66
N VAL A 277 -6.74 0.69 12.95
CA VAL A 277 -6.91 1.16 14.34
C VAL A 277 -7.98 0.38 15.10
N PRO A 278 -9.24 0.24 14.61
CA PRO A 278 -10.24 -0.60 15.27
C PRO A 278 -9.83 -2.06 15.42
N LEU A 279 -9.07 -2.60 14.46
CA LEU A 279 -8.56 -3.96 14.54
C LEU A 279 -7.48 -4.11 15.61
N GLY A 280 -6.56 -3.16 15.72
CA GLY A 280 -5.59 -3.14 16.80
C GLY A 280 -6.27 -3.13 18.17
N ILE A 281 -7.33 -2.33 18.32
CA ILE A 281 -8.15 -2.29 19.54
C ILE A 281 -8.83 -3.65 19.76
N THR A 282 -9.49 -4.19 18.75
CA THR A 282 -10.22 -5.47 18.85
C THR A 282 -9.28 -6.62 19.20
N SER A 283 -8.13 -6.71 18.53
CA SER A 283 -7.08 -7.70 18.80
C SER A 283 -6.58 -7.61 20.23
N THR A 284 -6.33 -6.39 20.73
CA THR A 284 -5.91 -6.16 22.12
C THR A 284 -6.98 -6.61 23.12
N VAL A 285 -8.24 -6.27 22.87
CA VAL A 285 -9.37 -6.68 23.72
C VAL A 285 -9.53 -8.19 23.74
N LEU A 286 -9.45 -8.85 22.58
CA LEU A 286 -9.57 -10.30 22.49
C LEU A 286 -8.44 -11.00 23.25
N VAL A 287 -7.20 -10.52 23.14
CA VAL A 287 -6.06 -11.03 23.92
C VAL A 287 -6.27 -10.85 25.42
N MET A 288 -6.74 -9.67 25.87
CA MET A 288 -7.03 -9.43 27.28
C MET A 288 -8.15 -10.34 27.82
N LEU A 289 -9.11 -10.71 26.97
CA LEU A 289 -10.23 -11.59 27.34
C LEU A 289 -9.86 -13.07 27.43
N GLN A 290 -8.79 -13.53 26.76
CA GLN A 290 -8.38 -14.95 26.75
C GLN A 290 -8.29 -15.59 28.16
N PRO A 291 -7.53 -15.05 29.13
CA PRO A 291 -7.41 -15.66 30.45
C PRO A 291 -8.70 -15.59 31.28
N ILE A 292 -9.55 -14.59 31.05
CA ILE A 292 -10.76 -14.35 31.86
C ILE A 292 -11.94 -15.17 31.33
N ALA A 293 -12.15 -15.16 30.02
CA ALA A 293 -13.31 -15.78 29.38
C ALA A 293 -13.07 -17.25 28.99
N VAL A 294 -11.85 -17.63 28.64
CA VAL A 294 -11.49 -19.00 28.20
C VAL A 294 -10.69 -19.74 29.26
N GLY A 295 -9.89 -19.03 30.07
CA GLY A 295 -8.97 -19.66 31.02
C GLY A 295 -7.75 -20.30 30.35
N ALA A 296 -7.44 -19.88 29.12
CA ALA A 296 -6.32 -20.39 28.32
C ALA A 296 -5.65 -19.25 27.55
N TRP A 297 -4.41 -19.46 27.13
CA TRP A 297 -3.65 -18.54 26.28
C TRP A 297 -3.44 -19.16 24.90
N CYS A 298 -3.42 -18.32 23.88
CA CYS A 298 -3.17 -18.75 22.50
C CYS A 298 -1.88 -18.11 21.99
N THR A 299 -0.81 -18.91 21.82
CA THR A 299 0.50 -18.39 21.36
C THR A 299 0.37 -17.63 20.04
N LEU A 300 -0.33 -18.20 19.07
CA LEU A 300 -0.45 -17.62 17.73
C LEU A 300 -1.24 -16.31 17.75
N CYS A 301 -2.24 -16.21 18.63
CA CYS A 301 -3.03 -15.00 18.85
C CYS A 301 -2.18 -13.89 19.49
N LEU A 302 -1.31 -14.23 20.44
CA LEU A 302 -0.38 -13.28 21.05
C LEU A 302 0.64 -12.75 20.04
N ILE A 303 1.19 -13.62 19.18
CA ILE A 303 2.14 -13.22 18.13
C ILE A 303 1.46 -12.30 17.10
N THR A 304 0.27 -12.66 16.62
CA THR A 304 -0.48 -11.82 15.66
C THR A 304 -0.92 -10.49 16.26
N ALA A 305 -1.32 -10.46 17.54
CA ALA A 305 -1.61 -9.22 18.25
C ALA A 305 -0.36 -8.34 18.40
N LEU A 306 0.80 -8.91 18.71
CA LEU A 306 2.07 -8.17 18.77
C LEU A 306 2.39 -7.55 17.40
N PHE A 307 2.28 -8.32 16.32
CA PHE A 307 2.49 -7.81 14.97
C PHE A 307 1.52 -6.67 14.63
N MET A 308 0.25 -6.82 14.98
CA MET A 308 -0.77 -5.78 14.80
C MET A 308 -0.40 -4.48 15.54
N LEU A 309 0.07 -4.57 16.79
CA LEU A 309 0.49 -3.40 17.56
C LEU A 309 1.67 -2.66 16.92
N ILE A 310 2.66 -3.41 16.41
CA ILE A 310 3.80 -2.83 15.69
C ILE A 310 3.31 -2.13 14.41
N MET A 311 2.43 -2.77 13.64
CA MET A 311 1.87 -2.21 12.41
C MET A 311 1.07 -0.93 12.67
N VAL A 312 0.23 -0.91 13.71
CA VAL A 312 -0.50 0.29 14.15
C VAL A 312 0.51 1.40 14.47
N ALA A 313 1.54 1.13 15.27
CA ALA A 313 2.52 2.14 15.67
C ALA A 313 3.22 2.80 14.48
N VAL A 314 3.63 2.01 13.48
CA VAL A 314 4.28 2.51 12.25
C VAL A 314 3.29 3.27 11.36
N SER A 315 2.04 2.83 11.30
CA SER A 315 1.01 3.40 10.43
C SER A 315 0.47 4.76 10.89
N LEU A 316 0.61 5.08 12.18
CA LEU A 316 0.08 6.32 12.75
C LEU A 316 0.66 7.57 12.09
N ASP A 317 1.95 7.56 11.76
CA ASP A 317 2.62 8.75 11.23
C ASP A 317 2.09 9.14 9.84
N GLU A 318 1.78 8.16 8.98
CA GLU A 318 1.16 8.40 7.68
C GLU A 318 -0.25 8.99 7.83
N ILE A 319 -1.03 8.48 8.79
CA ILE A 319 -2.37 8.99 9.12
C ILE A 319 -2.29 10.44 9.61
N VAL A 320 -1.34 10.75 10.49
CA VAL A 320 -1.13 12.11 11.01
C VAL A 320 -0.70 13.06 9.90
N ALA A 321 0.22 12.65 9.02
CA ALA A 321 0.64 13.46 7.87
C ALA A 321 -0.52 13.77 6.92
N MET A 322 -1.39 12.78 6.67
CA MET A 322 -2.60 12.98 5.87
C MET A 322 -3.61 13.92 6.55
N ILE A 323 -3.85 13.79 7.85
CA ILE A 323 -4.71 14.73 8.60
C ILE A 323 -4.14 16.15 8.55
N GLN A 324 -2.82 16.29 8.74
CA GLN A 324 -2.13 17.57 8.64
C GLN A 324 -2.33 18.20 7.26
N PHE A 325 -2.18 17.43 6.18
CA PHE A 325 -2.43 17.88 4.81
C PHE A 325 -3.86 18.44 4.64
N LEU A 326 -4.87 17.73 5.13
CA LEU A 326 -6.27 18.18 5.05
C LEU A 326 -6.53 19.46 5.86
N ILE A 327 -5.92 19.60 7.04
CA ILE A 327 -6.07 20.80 7.89
C ILE A 327 -5.42 22.02 7.23
N ILE A 328 -4.19 21.87 6.69
CA ILE A 328 -3.49 22.96 6.00
C ILE A 328 -4.29 23.37 4.75
N GLY A 329 -4.76 22.41 3.96
CA GLY A 329 -5.60 22.69 2.80
C GLY A 329 -6.90 23.44 3.14
N LYS A 330 -7.54 23.08 4.26
CA LYS A 330 -8.73 23.78 4.78
C LYS A 330 -8.41 25.22 5.17
N ARG A 331 -7.29 25.45 5.89
CA ARG A 331 -6.85 26.80 6.30
C ARG A 331 -6.52 27.69 5.10
N ALA A 332 -6.01 27.09 4.02
CA ALA A 332 -5.76 27.77 2.75
C ALA A 332 -7.02 27.99 1.89
N GLY A 333 -8.22 27.75 2.43
CA GLY A 333 -9.49 28.00 1.74
C GLY A 333 -9.89 26.96 0.67
N ARG A 334 -9.19 25.81 0.60
CA ARG A 334 -9.57 24.74 -0.33
C ARG A 334 -10.67 23.85 0.26
N SER A 335 -11.51 23.28 -0.61
CA SER A 335 -12.52 22.30 -0.22
C SER A 335 -11.85 21.02 0.29
N THR A 336 -12.06 20.68 1.57
CA THR A 336 -11.54 19.45 2.18
C THR A 336 -12.07 18.20 1.50
N TRP A 337 -13.31 18.22 1.03
CA TRP A 337 -13.92 17.08 0.34
C TRP A 337 -13.20 16.78 -0.98
N ARG A 338 -12.90 17.82 -1.76
CA ARG A 338 -12.14 17.65 -3.01
C ARG A 338 -10.73 17.17 -2.71
N LEU A 339 -10.04 17.83 -1.76
CA LEU A 339 -8.68 17.46 -1.36
C LEU A 339 -8.58 16.00 -0.88
N PHE A 340 -9.61 15.52 -0.17
CA PHE A 340 -9.67 14.14 0.34
C PHE A 340 -9.76 13.09 -0.77
N TRP A 341 -10.62 13.31 -1.77
CA TRP A 341 -10.85 12.33 -2.85
C TRP A 341 -9.84 12.42 -3.97
N THR A 342 -9.42 13.63 -4.37
CA THR A 342 -8.53 13.81 -5.52
C THR A 342 -7.07 13.94 -5.13
N GLY A 343 -6.79 14.22 -3.85
CA GLY A 343 -5.47 14.69 -3.44
C GLY A 343 -5.11 16.05 -4.05
N GLY A 344 -3.86 16.45 -3.89
CA GLY A 344 -3.30 17.62 -4.56
C GLY A 344 -2.06 18.19 -3.87
N ASP A 345 -1.64 19.36 -4.33
CA ASP A 345 -0.48 20.06 -3.76
C ASP A 345 -0.89 21.16 -2.79
N LEU A 346 -0.09 21.38 -1.75
CA LEU A 346 -0.30 22.47 -0.80
C LEU A 346 0.14 23.80 -1.41
N PRO A 347 -0.62 24.90 -1.19
CA PRO A 347 -0.20 26.23 -1.59
C PRO A 347 1.02 26.68 -0.78
N LYS A 348 1.98 27.35 -1.43
CA LYS A 348 3.11 28.01 -0.75
C LYS A 348 2.66 29.39 -0.24
N PRO A 349 3.12 29.85 0.94
CA PRO A 349 4.03 29.20 1.87
C PRO A 349 3.30 28.18 2.76
N VAL A 350 4.00 27.10 3.10
CA VAL A 350 3.42 26.02 3.91
C VAL A 350 3.81 26.23 5.37
N GLU A 351 2.86 26.66 6.20
CA GLU A 351 3.06 26.76 7.65
C GLU A 351 2.99 25.38 8.31
N ASP A 352 3.98 25.08 9.14
CA ASP A 352 3.94 23.94 10.05
C ASP A 352 2.94 24.23 11.18
N ILE A 353 1.94 23.36 11.32
CA ILE A 353 0.87 23.50 12.31
C ILE A 353 1.11 22.69 13.59
N GLY A 354 2.33 22.17 13.78
CA GLY A 354 2.75 21.49 15.01
C GLY A 354 2.21 20.07 15.19
N LEU A 355 1.56 19.52 14.16
CA LEU A 355 1.18 18.10 14.08
C LEU A 355 2.35 17.21 13.60
N SER A 356 3.45 17.83 13.16
CA SER A 356 4.66 17.10 12.79
C SER A 356 5.21 16.35 14.00
N ARG A 357 5.34 15.03 13.88
CA ARG A 357 6.20 14.28 14.80
C ARG A 357 7.63 14.40 14.31
N ARG A 358 8.56 14.68 15.22
CA ARG A 358 10.01 14.65 14.98
C ARG A 358 10.67 13.44 15.65
N PRO A 359 10.40 12.19 15.25
CA PRO A 359 11.20 11.08 15.71
C PRO A 359 12.61 11.14 15.10
N ALA A 360 13.57 10.64 15.86
CA ALA A 360 14.91 10.37 15.35
C ALA A 360 14.82 9.27 14.26
N PRO A 361 15.57 9.36 13.15
CA PRO A 361 15.53 8.36 12.10
C PRO A 361 15.97 6.98 12.60
N GLY A 362 15.32 5.92 12.10
CA GLY A 362 15.67 4.51 12.35
C GLY A 362 14.86 3.82 13.46
N LEU A 363 15.32 2.62 13.86
CA LEU A 363 14.75 1.83 14.98
C LEU A 363 14.62 2.64 16.29
N ALA A 364 15.46 3.65 16.48
CA ALA A 364 15.39 4.57 17.62
C ALA A 364 14.11 5.44 17.62
N GLY A 365 13.57 5.76 16.44
CA GLY A 365 12.27 6.42 16.30
C GLY A 365 11.09 5.51 16.64
N MET A 366 11.21 4.19 16.40
CA MET A 366 10.18 3.20 16.76
C MET A 366 10.01 3.05 18.28
N LEU A 367 11.05 3.40 19.06
CA LEU A 367 11.03 3.36 20.53
C LEU A 367 10.66 4.72 21.17
N TRP A 368 10.46 5.78 20.38
CA TRP A 368 10.14 7.10 20.92
C TRP A 368 8.63 7.21 21.21
N GLY A 369 8.31 7.12 22.51
CA GLY A 369 6.94 6.97 23.03
C GLY A 369 6.76 5.67 23.81
N ALA A 370 7.59 4.67 23.54
CA ALA A 370 7.74 3.51 24.40
C ALA A 370 8.80 3.83 25.47
N SER A 371 8.45 4.70 26.42
CA SER A 371 9.16 4.73 27.70
C SER A 371 8.87 3.41 28.41
N PHE A 372 9.55 2.33 28.02
CA PHE A 372 9.54 1.09 28.78
C PHE A 372 10.23 1.41 30.11
N SER A 373 9.41 1.74 31.12
CA SER A 373 9.92 1.78 32.48
C SER A 373 10.54 0.41 32.75
N TRP A 374 11.71 0.36 33.37
CA TRP A 374 12.39 -0.91 33.62
C TRP A 374 11.48 -1.92 34.37
N ARG A 375 10.50 -1.40 35.12
CA ARG A 375 9.45 -2.16 35.81
C ARG A 375 8.53 -2.94 34.86
N LEU A 376 8.24 -2.43 33.66
CA LEU A 376 7.47 -3.11 32.61
C LEU A 376 8.25 -4.26 31.95
N LEU A 377 9.57 -4.06 31.75
CA LEU A 377 10.45 -5.11 31.27
C LEU A 377 10.65 -6.20 32.33
N ALA A 378 10.76 -5.80 33.60
CA ALA A 378 10.84 -6.72 34.73
C ALA A 378 9.54 -7.54 34.91
N SER A 379 8.36 -6.94 34.68
CA SER A 379 7.08 -7.66 34.74
C SER A 379 6.82 -8.60 33.57
N ALA A 380 7.57 -8.48 32.46
CA ALA A 380 7.49 -9.43 31.34
C ALA A 380 8.40 -10.65 31.55
N LEU A 381 9.27 -10.62 32.56
CA LEU A 381 10.20 -11.70 32.93
C LEU A 381 9.71 -12.53 34.14
N VAL A 382 8.57 -12.16 34.72
CA VAL A 382 7.87 -12.85 35.82
C VAL A 382 6.53 -13.30 35.29
#